data_AF-A0A6N1YAY0-F1
#
_entry.id   AF-A0A6N1YAY0-F1
#
_cell.length_a   1.000
_cell.length_b   1.000
_cell.length_c   1.000
_cell.angle_alpha   90.00
_cell.angle_beta   90.00
_cell.angle_gamma   90.00
#
_symmetry.space_group_name_H-M   'P 1'
#
loop_
_entity.id
_entity.type
_entity.pdbx_description
1 polymer ?
#
loop_
_entity_poly.entity_id
_entity_poly.type
_entity_poly.pdbx_seq_one_letter_code
_entity_poly.pdbx_strand_id
1 'polypeptide(L)'
;MKPSRTQLRVAEKAIKAKLELVPLNKSWQLFHEEYAIGSTQGTKLKLREQDRAKLKEMIQLETGVNLQQTAIADFSNMNREQALEHGTNEKLAGKSVKEQRLAFKTLAGLPLKINQQQYFLPAKGHMDMCLEQLESIEHNCILIIENYRCFDQLQQIKLQLPTQYNQPLVVYRGDNYYSEKTLRRLLATTNLPVIAMLDIDLKSLMIACSFPRVIGLMCVSMPEFEILLQEKGNPELYAKQLPECQQALNASEEPVIKSLWGLLRKYQKVWVQEHDLGAGYELELQPTRLTLPRSIWNF
;
A
#
# COMPACT_ATOMS: atom_id res chain seq x y z
N MET A 1 1.04 -28.72 20.79
CA MET A 1 0.78 -27.28 20.49
C MET A 1 0.04 -27.14 19.16
N LYS A 2 -1.02 -26.30 19.02
CA LYS A 2 -1.78 -26.19 17.76
C LYS A 2 -0.95 -25.61 16.60
N PRO A 3 -1.00 -26.14 15.36
CA PRO A 3 -0.23 -25.60 14.24
C PRO A 3 -0.75 -24.22 13.83
N SER A 4 0.15 -23.29 13.56
CA SER A 4 -0.19 -21.96 13.03
C SER A 4 -0.71 -22.04 11.58
N ARG A 5 -1.43 -21.00 11.14
CA ARG A 5 -1.93 -20.89 9.75
C ARG A 5 -0.82 -21.03 8.70
N THR A 6 0.37 -20.50 8.97
CA THR A 6 1.54 -20.62 8.07
C THR A 6 1.99 -22.07 7.95
N GLN A 7 1.99 -22.83 9.04
CA GLN A 7 2.36 -24.25 9.04
C GLN A 7 1.34 -25.11 8.29
N LEU A 8 0.04 -24.87 8.50
CA LEU A 8 -1.03 -25.59 7.78
C LEU A 8 -0.97 -25.34 6.26
N ARG A 9 -0.66 -24.11 5.83
CA ARG A 9 -0.49 -23.78 4.41
C ARG A 9 0.72 -24.49 3.77
N VAL A 10 1.80 -24.67 4.52
CA VAL A 10 2.97 -25.44 4.06
C VAL A 10 2.63 -26.92 3.88
N ALA A 11 1.86 -27.51 4.79
CA ALA A 11 1.37 -28.88 4.68
C ALA A 11 0.40 -29.04 3.50
N GLU A 12 -0.55 -28.12 3.33
CA GLU A 12 -1.50 -28.11 2.21
C GLU A 12 -0.78 -28.08 0.85
N LYS A 13 0.23 -27.21 0.69
CA LYS A 13 1.02 -27.13 -0.53
C LYS A 13 1.74 -28.44 -0.84
N ALA A 14 2.30 -29.10 0.17
CA ALA A 14 2.99 -30.37 0.01
C ALA A 14 2.04 -31.53 -0.35
N ILE A 15 0.82 -31.53 0.20
CA ILE A 15 -0.23 -32.49 -0.16
C ILE A 15 -0.69 -32.28 -1.61
N LYS A 16 -0.97 -31.03 -2.01
CA LYS A 16 -1.40 -30.68 -3.37
C LYS A 16 -0.37 -31.05 -4.42
N ALA A 17 0.91 -30.75 -4.16
CA ALA A 17 2.01 -31.09 -5.05
C ALA A 17 2.47 -32.56 -4.95
N LYS A 18 1.78 -33.39 -4.13
CA LYS A 18 2.11 -34.80 -3.88
C LYS A 18 3.59 -35.03 -3.52
N LEU A 19 4.23 -34.08 -2.84
CA LEU A 19 5.65 -34.16 -2.53
C LEU A 19 5.95 -35.35 -1.62
N GLU A 20 6.84 -36.25 -2.06
CA GLU A 20 7.29 -37.39 -1.26
C GLU A 20 8.35 -37.01 -0.22
N LEU A 21 9.09 -35.93 -0.50
CA LEU A 21 10.14 -35.41 0.35
C LEU A 21 9.91 -33.93 0.61
N VAL A 22 9.97 -33.53 1.88
CA VAL A 22 9.83 -32.14 2.32
C VAL A 22 11.04 -31.74 3.18
N PRO A 23 11.48 -30.46 3.16
CA PRO A 23 12.63 -30.04 3.95
C PRO A 23 12.31 -30.06 5.45
N LEU A 24 13.26 -30.48 6.28
CA LEU A 24 13.15 -30.45 7.74
C LEU A 24 13.35 -29.02 8.29
N ASN A 25 12.49 -28.09 7.89
CA ASN A 25 12.46 -26.73 8.42
C ASN A 25 11.56 -26.65 9.67
N LYS A 26 11.52 -25.50 10.35
CA LYS A 26 10.74 -25.31 11.59
C LYS A 26 9.28 -25.77 11.51
N SER A 27 8.63 -25.68 10.35
CA SER A 27 7.23 -26.13 10.18
C SER A 27 7.14 -27.65 10.14
N TRP A 28 8.02 -28.30 9.38
CA TRP A 28 8.07 -29.75 9.24
C TRP A 28 8.68 -30.45 10.46
N GLN A 29 9.60 -29.81 11.18
CA GLN A 29 10.09 -30.26 12.48
C GLN A 29 8.92 -30.36 13.47
N LEU A 30 8.09 -29.33 13.58
CA LEU A 30 6.90 -29.37 14.44
C LEU A 30 5.93 -30.49 14.04
N PHE A 31 5.66 -30.69 12.74
CA PHE A 31 4.81 -31.79 12.30
C PHE A 31 5.40 -33.17 12.62
N HIS A 32 6.72 -33.31 12.52
CA HIS A 32 7.40 -34.55 12.85
C HIS A 32 7.38 -34.85 14.35
N GLU A 33 7.76 -33.87 15.17
CA GLU A 33 7.93 -34.03 16.62
C GLU A 33 6.59 -34.14 17.35
N GLU A 34 5.61 -33.30 17.01
CA GLU A 34 4.35 -33.22 17.74
C GLU A 34 3.26 -34.16 17.19
N TYR A 35 3.35 -34.52 15.90
CA TYR A 35 2.28 -35.26 15.21
C TYR A 35 2.77 -36.55 14.53
N ALA A 36 4.04 -36.91 14.71
CA ALA A 36 4.67 -38.10 14.13
C ALA A 36 4.47 -38.18 12.60
N ILE A 37 4.59 -37.03 11.92
CA ILE A 37 4.45 -36.93 10.46
C ILE A 37 5.80 -37.16 9.78
N GLY A 38 5.84 -38.16 8.90
CA GLY A 38 6.99 -38.49 8.07
C GLY A 38 8.16 -39.13 8.81
N SER A 39 9.11 -39.68 8.05
CA SER A 39 10.35 -40.27 8.58
C SER A 39 11.56 -39.48 8.14
N THR A 40 12.50 -39.22 9.06
CA THR A 40 13.74 -38.47 8.76
C THR A 40 14.63 -39.22 7.77
N GLN A 41 15.05 -38.50 6.73
CA GLN A 41 16.03 -38.94 5.74
C GLN A 41 17.03 -37.79 5.53
N GLY A 42 18.06 -37.74 6.38
CA GLY A 42 19.00 -36.61 6.43
C GLY A 42 18.30 -35.30 6.77
N THR A 43 18.41 -34.30 5.90
CA THR A 43 17.80 -32.96 6.07
C THR A 43 16.36 -32.86 5.56
N LYS A 44 15.73 -33.99 5.23
CA LYS A 44 14.37 -34.06 4.69
C LYS A 44 13.50 -35.03 5.49
N LEU A 45 12.19 -34.86 5.40
CA LEU A 45 11.20 -35.84 5.84
C LEU A 45 10.60 -36.53 4.62
N LYS A 46 10.53 -37.86 4.66
CA LYS A 46 9.78 -38.66 3.70
C LYS A 46 8.35 -38.82 4.17
N LEU A 47 7.40 -38.39 3.36
CA LEU A 47 5.95 -38.47 3.63
C LEU A 47 5.36 -39.72 2.99
N ARG A 48 4.73 -40.56 3.80
CA ARG A 48 3.94 -41.72 3.35
C ARG A 48 2.47 -41.33 3.17
N GLU A 49 1.69 -42.19 2.55
CA GLU A 49 0.25 -41.94 2.35
C GLU A 49 -0.49 -41.73 3.67
N GLN A 50 -0.13 -42.47 4.71
CA GLN A 50 -0.67 -42.31 6.07
C GLN A 50 -0.39 -40.92 6.65
N ASP A 51 0.80 -40.37 6.40
CA ASP A 51 1.16 -39.01 6.83
C ASP A 51 0.31 -37.96 6.12
N ARG A 52 0.06 -38.17 4.82
CA ARG A 52 -0.82 -37.28 4.04
C ARG A 52 -2.26 -37.34 4.53
N ALA A 53 -2.75 -38.52 4.90
CA ALA A 53 -4.09 -38.68 5.46
C ALA A 53 -4.21 -37.92 6.79
N LYS A 54 -3.25 -38.07 7.69
CA LYS A 54 -3.20 -37.32 8.96
C LYS A 54 -3.13 -35.81 8.74
N LEU A 55 -2.27 -35.34 7.84
CA LEU A 55 -2.20 -33.91 7.52
C LEU A 55 -3.53 -33.39 6.94
N LYS A 56 -4.23 -34.18 6.11
CA LYS A 56 -5.56 -33.81 5.60
C LYS A 56 -6.59 -33.71 6.72
N GLU A 57 -6.61 -34.67 7.63
CA GLU A 57 -7.50 -34.67 8.80
C GLU A 57 -7.21 -33.49 9.72
N MET A 58 -5.94 -33.18 9.99
CA MET A 58 -5.54 -32.00 10.77
C MET A 58 -5.98 -30.70 10.10
N ILE A 59 -5.83 -30.58 8.77
CA ILE A 59 -6.34 -29.43 8.03
C ILE A 59 -7.86 -29.38 8.14
N GLN A 60 -8.57 -30.49 7.98
CA GLN A 60 -10.02 -30.54 8.08
C GLN A 60 -10.53 -30.16 9.48
N LEU A 61 -9.92 -30.66 10.54
CA LEU A 61 -10.31 -30.35 11.92
C LEU A 61 -10.04 -28.89 12.29
N GLU A 62 -8.94 -28.30 11.82
CA GLU A 62 -8.56 -26.93 12.18
C GLU A 62 -9.12 -25.87 11.21
N THR A 63 -9.52 -26.24 9.99
CA THR A 63 -10.03 -25.29 8.97
C THR A 63 -11.47 -25.55 8.52
N GLY A 64 -12.06 -26.71 8.89
CA GLY A 64 -13.37 -27.16 8.40
C GLY A 64 -13.35 -27.72 6.98
N VAL A 65 -12.18 -27.79 6.31
CA VAL A 65 -12.07 -28.14 4.89
C VAL A 65 -11.91 -29.64 4.67
N ASN A 66 -12.87 -30.28 3.98
CA ASN A 66 -12.75 -31.68 3.57
C ASN A 66 -11.96 -31.80 2.25
N LEU A 67 -10.66 -32.11 2.35
CA LEU A 67 -9.75 -32.28 1.21
C LEU A 67 -9.98 -33.55 0.37
N GLN A 68 -11.00 -34.37 0.67
CA GLN A 68 -11.34 -35.56 -0.13
C GLN A 68 -12.40 -35.30 -1.20
N GLN A 69 -13.20 -34.22 -1.11
CA GLN A 69 -14.36 -34.00 -1.99
C GLN A 69 -14.24 -32.80 -2.95
N THR A 70 -13.12 -32.08 -2.98
CA THR A 70 -12.97 -30.92 -3.88
C THR A 70 -12.01 -31.20 -5.02
N ALA A 71 -12.58 -31.63 -6.14
CA ALA A 71 -11.97 -31.35 -7.43
C ALA A 71 -12.05 -29.83 -7.64
N ILE A 72 -10.88 -29.19 -7.61
CA ILE A 72 -10.48 -28.08 -8.49
C ILE A 72 -11.65 -27.16 -8.89
N ALA A 73 -12.10 -26.33 -7.96
CA ALA A 73 -12.90 -25.15 -8.29
C ALA A 73 -12.32 -23.97 -7.51
N ASP A 74 -11.99 -22.93 -8.26
CA ASP A 74 -11.40 -21.69 -7.80
C ASP A 74 -12.26 -21.03 -6.72
N PHE A 75 -11.83 -21.20 -5.47
CA PHE A 75 -12.33 -20.49 -4.29
C PHE A 75 -12.11 -18.97 -4.37
N SER A 76 -11.56 -18.46 -5.46
CA SER A 76 -11.47 -17.04 -5.76
C SER A 76 -12.76 -16.45 -6.34
N ASN A 77 -13.93 -17.09 -6.28
CA ASN A 77 -15.15 -16.53 -6.91
C ASN A 77 -16.47 -16.66 -6.12
N MET A 78 -16.48 -17.05 -4.85
CA MET A 78 -17.75 -17.12 -4.08
C MET A 78 -18.03 -15.83 -3.28
N ASN A 79 -19.24 -15.29 -3.46
CA ASN A 79 -19.75 -14.14 -2.70
C ASN A 79 -20.21 -14.56 -1.30
N ARG A 80 -20.00 -13.66 -0.33
CA ARG A 80 -20.22 -13.82 1.13
C ARG A 80 -21.60 -14.37 1.51
N GLU A 81 -22.61 -14.14 0.69
CA GLU A 81 -23.99 -14.57 0.93
C GLU A 81 -24.19 -16.09 0.76
N GLN A 82 -23.42 -16.74 -0.13
CA GLN A 82 -23.50 -18.20 -0.35
C GLN A 82 -22.77 -19.01 0.75
N ALA A 83 -21.91 -18.36 1.54
CA ALA A 83 -21.18 -18.98 2.64
C ALA A 83 -21.98 -19.04 3.95
N LEU A 84 -23.09 -18.31 4.05
CA LEU A 84 -23.93 -18.27 5.26
C LEU A 84 -24.85 -19.49 5.40
N GLU A 85 -25.17 -20.19 4.31
CA GLU A 85 -26.06 -21.37 4.37
C GLU A 85 -25.38 -22.64 4.92
N HIS A 86 -24.04 -22.68 5.07
CA HIS A 86 -23.33 -23.92 5.37
C HIS A 86 -22.27 -23.90 6.49
N GLY A 87 -22.20 -22.88 7.34
CA GLY A 87 -21.39 -23.06 8.54
C GLY A 87 -21.09 -21.83 9.37
N THR A 88 -21.31 -21.98 10.67
CA THR A 88 -20.87 -21.13 11.78
C THR A 88 -19.36 -20.93 11.81
N ASN A 89 -18.82 -20.08 10.94
CA ASN A 89 -17.57 -19.37 11.17
C ASN A 89 -17.41 -18.23 10.15
N GLU A 90 -17.90 -17.05 10.52
CA GLU A 90 -17.79 -15.76 9.82
C GLU A 90 -16.36 -15.33 9.45
N LYS A 91 -15.34 -16.06 9.92
CA LYS A 91 -13.92 -15.76 9.66
C LYS A 91 -13.31 -16.56 8.50
N LEU A 92 -14.09 -17.38 7.79
CA LEU A 92 -13.59 -18.32 6.78
C LEU A 92 -13.78 -17.88 5.31
N ALA A 93 -14.48 -16.77 5.02
CA ALA A 93 -14.66 -16.26 3.65
C ALA A 93 -13.65 -15.15 3.28
N GLY A 94 -12.38 -15.36 3.61
CA GLY A 94 -11.32 -14.35 3.48
C GLY A 94 -10.65 -14.28 2.10
N LYS A 95 -11.40 -14.00 1.02
CA LYS A 95 -10.84 -12.99 0.09
C LYS A 95 -10.67 -11.74 0.95
N SER A 96 -9.52 -11.10 0.90
CA SER A 96 -9.33 -9.86 1.66
C SER A 96 -10.46 -8.89 1.30
N VAL A 97 -11.43 -8.74 2.19
CA VAL A 97 -12.57 -7.81 2.05
C VAL A 97 -12.07 -6.35 1.97
N LYS A 98 -10.75 -6.14 2.09
CA LYS A 98 -10.05 -4.86 2.07
C LYS A 98 -9.02 -4.71 0.95
N GLU A 99 -8.73 -5.75 0.18
CA GLU A 99 -7.96 -5.60 -1.06
C GLU A 99 -8.82 -4.74 -2.00
N GLN A 100 -8.20 -3.75 -2.66
CA GLN A 100 -8.85 -2.82 -3.59
C GLN A 100 -9.67 -1.67 -2.96
N ARG A 101 -9.52 -1.40 -1.67
CA ARG A 101 -10.14 -0.21 -1.04
C ARG A 101 -9.24 1.02 -1.08
N LEU A 102 -9.87 2.18 -1.14
CA LEU A 102 -9.24 3.50 -1.09
C LEU A 102 -9.83 4.31 0.06
N ALA A 103 -8.98 5.13 0.68
CA ALA A 103 -9.41 6.21 1.56
C ALA A 103 -9.25 7.54 0.82
N PHE A 104 -10.34 8.27 0.68
CA PHE A 104 -10.32 9.59 0.06
C PHE A 104 -11.25 10.58 0.74
N LYS A 105 -10.91 11.86 0.62
CA LYS A 105 -11.64 12.98 1.18
C LYS A 105 -11.44 14.23 0.33
N THR A 106 -11.89 15.37 0.83
CA THR A 106 -11.71 16.69 0.22
C THR A 106 -11.02 17.64 1.18
N LEU A 107 -10.69 18.84 0.68
CA LEU A 107 -10.30 19.95 1.54
C LEU A 107 -11.49 20.37 2.41
N ALA A 108 -11.21 20.92 3.59
CA ALA A 108 -12.23 21.34 4.54
C ALA A 108 -13.26 22.30 3.90
N GLY A 109 -14.54 22.02 4.11
CA GLY A 109 -15.65 22.83 3.58
C GLY A 109 -16.03 22.54 2.12
N LEU A 110 -15.28 21.68 1.41
CA LEU A 110 -15.63 21.27 0.05
C LEU A 110 -16.40 19.93 0.06
N PRO A 111 -17.43 19.76 -0.79
CA PRO A 111 -18.10 18.48 -0.94
C PRO A 111 -17.22 17.48 -1.70
N LEU A 112 -17.26 16.22 -1.28
CA LEU A 112 -16.76 15.08 -2.06
C LEU A 112 -17.71 14.81 -3.23
N LYS A 113 -17.20 14.88 -4.46
CA LYS A 113 -17.97 14.70 -5.69
C LYS A 113 -17.47 13.48 -6.45
N ILE A 114 -18.19 12.39 -6.32
CA ILE A 114 -17.92 11.13 -7.00
C ILE A 114 -19.23 10.49 -7.45
N ASN A 115 -19.19 9.69 -8.51
CA ASN A 115 -20.37 8.98 -9.03
C ASN A 115 -21.56 9.90 -9.29
N GLN A 116 -21.31 11.13 -9.77
CA GLN A 116 -22.34 12.16 -9.98
C GLN A 116 -23.11 12.55 -8.70
N GLN A 117 -22.58 12.22 -7.53
CA GLN A 117 -23.19 12.50 -6.22
C GLN A 117 -22.28 13.41 -5.38
N GLN A 118 -22.88 14.08 -4.41
CA GLN A 118 -22.18 14.97 -3.48
C GLN A 118 -22.35 14.53 -2.04
N TYR A 119 -21.22 14.45 -1.33
CA TYR A 119 -21.17 14.04 0.07
C TYR A 119 -20.44 15.10 0.90
N PHE A 120 -21.01 15.46 2.04
CA PHE A 120 -20.35 16.30 3.03
C PHE A 120 -19.77 15.41 4.13
N LEU A 121 -18.44 15.38 4.22
CA LEU A 121 -17.73 14.59 5.23
C LEU A 121 -17.49 15.44 6.49
N PRO A 122 -17.47 14.83 7.68
CA PRO A 122 -16.94 15.49 8.88
C PRO A 122 -15.49 15.95 8.66
N ALA A 123 -15.03 16.94 9.44
CA ALA A 123 -13.71 17.56 9.24
C ALA A 123 -12.52 16.58 9.22
N LYS A 124 -12.57 15.53 10.04
CA LYS A 124 -11.58 14.43 10.07
C LYS A 124 -12.11 13.13 9.45
N GLY A 125 -13.24 13.21 8.75
CA GLY A 125 -13.83 12.08 8.08
C GLY A 125 -13.19 11.85 6.71
N HIS A 126 -13.08 10.58 6.33
CA HIS A 126 -12.82 10.17 4.96
C HIS A 126 -13.86 9.15 4.53
N MET A 127 -14.02 9.02 3.22
CA MET A 127 -14.76 7.92 2.63
C MET A 127 -13.82 6.76 2.37
N ASP A 128 -14.23 5.58 2.83
CA ASP A 128 -13.58 4.31 2.54
C ASP A 128 -14.46 3.56 1.51
N MET A 129 -13.96 3.38 0.29
CA MET A 129 -14.72 2.80 -0.82
C MET A 129 -13.88 1.79 -1.60
N CYS A 130 -14.54 0.76 -2.15
CA CYS A 130 -13.92 -0.17 -3.09
C CYS A 130 -13.66 0.55 -4.42
N LEU A 131 -12.48 0.39 -5.01
CA LEU A 131 -12.14 1.06 -6.28
C LEU A 131 -13.16 0.75 -7.39
N GLU A 132 -13.68 -0.47 -7.42
CA GLU A 132 -14.67 -0.94 -8.40
C GLU A 132 -16.01 -0.20 -8.30
N GLN A 133 -16.30 0.47 -7.16
CA GLN A 133 -17.49 1.30 -6.98
C GLN A 133 -17.27 2.76 -7.39
N LEU A 134 -16.04 3.16 -7.69
CA LEU A 134 -15.72 4.52 -8.12
C LEU A 134 -15.84 4.62 -9.65
N GLU A 135 -17.02 5.04 -10.10
CA GLU A 135 -17.38 5.13 -11.53
C GLU A 135 -16.96 6.47 -12.15
N SER A 136 -17.03 7.56 -11.38
CA SER A 136 -16.67 8.90 -11.85
C SER A 136 -16.14 9.79 -10.71
N ILE A 137 -15.33 10.78 -11.10
CA ILE A 137 -14.68 11.73 -10.18
C ILE A 137 -14.92 13.14 -10.74
N GLU A 138 -15.72 13.94 -10.06
CA GLU A 138 -16.03 15.32 -10.47
C GLU A 138 -15.15 16.35 -9.72
N HIS A 139 -13.86 16.02 -9.61
CA HIS A 139 -12.78 16.84 -9.05
C HIS A 139 -11.80 17.25 -10.16
N ASN A 140 -11.09 18.37 -9.98
CA ASN A 140 -10.19 18.91 -11.03
C ASN A 140 -8.76 18.35 -10.99
N CYS A 141 -8.39 17.68 -9.90
CA CYS A 141 -7.11 16.98 -9.77
C CYS A 141 -7.19 15.91 -8.67
N ILE A 142 -6.13 15.12 -8.53
CA ILE A 142 -5.91 14.19 -7.41
C ILE A 142 -4.75 14.72 -6.57
N LEU A 143 -4.96 14.82 -5.25
CA LEU A 143 -3.90 15.13 -4.28
C LEU A 143 -3.58 13.85 -3.49
N ILE A 144 -2.38 13.30 -3.69
CA ILE A 144 -1.93 12.11 -2.96
C ILE A 144 -1.25 12.55 -1.67
N ILE A 145 -1.64 11.94 -0.54
CA ILE A 145 -1.00 12.16 0.77
C ILE A 145 -0.39 10.86 1.28
N GLU A 146 0.90 10.87 1.60
CA GLU A 146 1.62 9.69 2.10
C GLU A 146 1.39 9.37 3.58
N ASN A 147 1.44 10.39 4.44
CA ASN A 147 1.35 10.18 5.87
C ASN A 147 -0.12 10.21 6.32
N TYR A 148 -0.57 9.15 7.02
CA TYR A 148 -1.97 9.05 7.44
C TYR A 148 -2.36 10.16 8.41
N ARG A 149 -1.46 10.58 9.30
CA ARG A 149 -1.72 11.66 10.26
C ARG A 149 -1.91 12.99 9.54
N CYS A 150 -1.16 13.24 8.47
CA CYS A 150 -1.33 14.41 7.60
C CYS A 150 -2.60 14.31 6.76
N PHE A 151 -2.95 13.11 6.29
CA PHE A 151 -4.23 12.86 5.64
C PHE A 151 -5.41 13.12 6.58
N ASP A 152 -5.40 12.59 7.81
CA ASP A 152 -6.46 12.77 8.82
C ASP A 152 -6.61 14.26 9.19
N GLN A 153 -5.49 14.93 9.47
CA GLN A 153 -5.45 16.30 9.97
C GLN A 153 -5.18 17.36 8.90
N LEU A 154 -5.48 17.07 7.63
CA LEU A 154 -5.18 17.94 6.49
C LEU A 154 -5.60 19.41 6.66
N GLN A 155 -6.70 19.68 7.36
CA GLN A 155 -7.18 21.03 7.66
C GLN A 155 -6.22 21.88 8.50
N GLN A 156 -5.22 21.27 9.15
CA GLN A 156 -4.17 21.96 9.90
C GLN A 156 -2.97 22.34 9.00
N ILE A 157 -2.96 21.90 7.75
CA ILE A 157 -1.90 22.19 6.79
C ILE A 157 -2.42 23.26 5.85
N LYS A 158 -1.66 24.35 5.72
CA LYS A 158 -2.02 25.44 4.81
C LYS A 158 -1.55 25.08 3.41
N LEU A 159 -2.50 24.77 2.52
CA LEU A 159 -2.22 24.44 1.13
C LEU A 159 -2.54 25.63 0.22
N GLN A 160 -1.55 26.08 -0.54
CA GLN A 160 -1.70 27.05 -1.61
C GLN A 160 -1.76 26.33 -2.95
N LEU A 161 -2.98 26.04 -3.40
CA LEU A 161 -3.22 25.37 -4.70
C LEU A 161 -3.58 26.39 -5.79
N PRO A 162 -3.06 26.24 -7.01
CA PRO A 162 -3.52 27.03 -8.16
C PRO A 162 -5.02 26.88 -8.40
N THR A 163 -5.67 27.92 -8.93
CA THR A 163 -7.14 27.94 -9.16
C THR A 163 -7.63 26.75 -9.98
N GLN A 164 -6.87 26.29 -10.99
CA GLN A 164 -7.25 25.13 -11.80
C GLN A 164 -7.23 23.78 -11.05
N TYR A 165 -6.66 23.73 -9.85
CA TYR A 165 -6.46 22.52 -9.02
C TYR A 165 -7.03 22.70 -7.60
N ASN A 166 -7.93 23.66 -7.40
CA ASN A 166 -8.44 24.04 -6.08
C ASN A 166 -9.55 23.13 -5.53
N GLN A 167 -9.95 22.08 -6.24
CA GLN A 167 -10.95 21.10 -5.80
C GLN A 167 -10.41 19.68 -5.96
N PRO A 168 -9.30 19.32 -5.29
CA PRO A 168 -8.71 18.00 -5.41
C PRO A 168 -9.60 16.92 -4.79
N LEU A 169 -9.58 15.73 -5.40
CA LEU A 169 -9.87 14.50 -4.67
C LEU A 169 -8.60 14.15 -3.88
N VAL A 170 -8.65 14.23 -2.56
CA VAL A 170 -7.53 13.88 -1.69
C VAL A 170 -7.54 12.38 -1.46
N VAL A 171 -6.46 11.68 -1.79
CA VAL A 171 -6.36 10.22 -1.67
C VAL A 171 -5.19 9.85 -0.80
N TYR A 172 -5.42 8.97 0.18
CA TYR A 172 -4.36 8.40 0.99
C TYR A 172 -3.53 7.41 0.17
N ARG A 173 -2.20 7.56 0.18
CA ARG A 173 -1.26 6.74 -0.61
C ARG A 173 -1.37 5.25 -0.29
N GLY A 174 -1.47 4.94 0.99
CA GLY A 174 -1.57 3.59 1.49
C GLY A 174 -0.55 3.21 2.55
N ASP A 175 -0.87 2.11 3.24
CA ASP A 175 -0.14 1.46 4.32
C ASP A 175 -0.42 -0.07 4.29
N ASN A 176 -0.38 -0.72 5.45
CA ASN A 176 -0.72 -2.15 5.57
C ASN A 176 -2.23 -2.42 5.39
N TYR A 177 -3.08 -1.40 5.47
CA TYR A 177 -4.52 -1.49 5.32
C TYR A 177 -4.97 -1.09 3.91
N TYR A 178 -4.52 0.07 3.43
CA TYR A 178 -4.80 0.59 2.10
C TYR A 178 -3.62 0.32 1.18
N SER A 179 -3.85 -0.36 0.05
CA SER A 179 -2.75 -0.71 -0.85
C SER A 179 -2.41 0.42 -1.82
N GLU A 180 -1.12 0.79 -1.90
CA GLU A 180 -0.60 1.67 -2.96
C GLU A 180 -0.90 1.11 -4.38
N LYS A 181 -1.01 -0.22 -4.51
CA LYS A 181 -1.41 -0.84 -5.79
C LYS A 181 -2.81 -0.42 -6.22
N THR A 182 -3.73 -0.25 -5.26
CA THR A 182 -5.09 0.23 -5.54
C THR A 182 -5.05 1.68 -6.02
N LEU A 183 -4.26 2.54 -5.35
CA LEU A 183 -4.04 3.91 -5.81
C LEU A 183 -3.49 3.92 -7.23
N ARG A 184 -2.47 3.12 -7.54
CA ARG A 184 -1.91 3.04 -8.89
C ARG A 184 -2.94 2.59 -9.94
N ARG A 185 -3.84 1.67 -9.59
CA ARG A 185 -4.96 1.28 -10.47
C ARG A 185 -5.91 2.45 -10.74
N LEU A 186 -6.30 3.20 -9.71
CA LEU A 186 -7.08 4.44 -9.87
C LEU A 186 -6.36 5.44 -10.77
N LEU A 187 -5.08 5.70 -10.48
CA LEU A 187 -4.29 6.67 -11.22
C LEU A 187 -4.08 6.26 -12.67
N ALA A 188 -4.08 4.96 -13.00
CA ALA A 188 -3.98 4.49 -14.37
C ALA A 188 -5.26 4.73 -15.19
N THR A 189 -6.44 4.64 -14.58
CA THR A 189 -7.74 4.76 -15.26
C THR A 189 -8.27 6.19 -15.35
N THR A 190 -7.88 7.07 -14.44
CA THR A 190 -8.26 8.49 -14.46
C THR A 190 -7.37 9.32 -15.38
N ASN A 191 -7.89 10.38 -16.00
CA ASN A 191 -7.10 11.36 -16.75
C ASN A 191 -6.74 12.62 -15.95
N LEU A 192 -7.10 12.65 -14.67
CA LEU A 192 -6.87 13.82 -13.83
C LEU A 192 -5.37 14.08 -13.59
N PRO A 193 -4.97 15.36 -13.49
CA PRO A 193 -3.63 15.72 -13.06
C PRO A 193 -3.42 15.30 -11.61
N VAL A 194 -2.21 14.87 -11.29
CA VAL A 194 -1.84 14.36 -9.97
C VAL A 194 -0.86 15.33 -9.30
N ILE A 195 -1.19 15.73 -8.08
CA ILE A 195 -0.31 16.47 -7.19
C ILE A 195 0.11 15.51 -6.07
N ALA A 196 1.41 15.41 -5.83
CA ALA A 196 1.94 14.53 -4.80
C ALA A 196 2.37 15.36 -3.58
N MET A 197 1.78 15.08 -2.43
CA MET A 197 2.17 15.60 -1.13
C MET A 197 2.72 14.41 -0.33
N LEU A 198 4.03 14.21 -0.40
CA LEU A 198 4.73 13.08 0.22
C LEU A 198 5.72 13.60 1.27
N ASP A 199 6.43 12.69 1.94
CA ASP A 199 7.66 13.08 2.64
C ASP A 199 8.67 13.64 1.61
N ILE A 200 9.56 14.53 2.04
CA ILE A 200 10.68 14.98 1.20
C ILE A 200 11.92 14.23 1.66
N ASP A 201 11.89 12.93 1.40
CA ASP A 201 12.98 11.99 1.64
C ASP A 201 13.44 11.30 0.34
N LEU A 202 14.50 10.50 0.42
CA LEU A 202 15.13 9.97 -0.79
C LEU A 202 14.23 8.95 -1.51
N LYS A 203 13.42 8.19 -0.75
CA LYS A 203 12.50 7.18 -1.30
C LYS A 203 11.26 7.82 -1.89
N SER A 204 10.70 8.80 -1.22
CA SER A 204 9.49 9.52 -1.64
C SER A 204 9.73 10.35 -2.88
N LEU A 205 10.92 10.95 -3.03
CA LEU A 205 11.32 11.60 -4.28
C LEU A 205 11.36 10.62 -5.47
N MET A 206 11.77 9.37 -5.26
CA MET A 206 11.71 8.33 -6.30
C MET A 206 10.27 7.92 -6.61
N ILE A 207 9.45 7.75 -5.57
CA ILE A 207 8.06 7.32 -5.69
C ILE A 207 7.23 8.39 -6.40
N ALA A 208 7.42 9.67 -6.09
CA ALA A 208 6.72 10.79 -6.71
C ALA A 208 6.75 10.72 -8.24
N CYS A 209 7.93 10.47 -8.82
CA CYS A 209 8.11 10.37 -10.27
C CYS A 209 7.50 9.12 -10.90
N SER A 210 7.15 8.11 -10.09
CA SER A 210 6.58 6.85 -10.57
C SER A 210 5.06 6.88 -10.73
N PHE A 211 4.38 7.90 -10.18
CA PHE A 211 2.95 8.06 -10.37
C PHE A 211 2.66 8.68 -11.75
N PRO A 212 1.63 8.20 -12.47
CA PRO A 212 1.30 8.76 -13.77
C PRO A 212 0.72 10.17 -13.59
N ARG A 213 0.95 11.05 -14.58
CA ARG A 213 0.38 12.41 -14.65
C ARG A 213 0.70 13.31 -13.45
N VAL A 214 1.83 13.09 -12.78
CA VAL A 214 2.27 14.01 -11.71
C VAL A 214 2.72 15.33 -12.31
N ILE A 215 2.00 16.39 -11.97
CA ILE A 215 2.24 17.76 -12.43
C ILE A 215 3.08 18.58 -11.44
N GLY A 216 3.28 18.08 -10.21
CA GLY A 216 4.06 18.77 -9.20
C GLY A 216 4.02 18.10 -7.83
N LEU A 217 4.90 18.59 -6.96
CA LEU A 217 4.99 18.21 -5.56
C LEU A 217 4.48 19.35 -4.68
N MET A 218 3.71 19.06 -3.64
CA MET A 218 3.44 20.06 -2.60
C MET A 218 4.64 20.16 -1.67
N CYS A 219 5.20 21.36 -1.57
CA CYS A 219 6.33 21.66 -0.70
C CYS A 219 6.27 23.14 -0.35
N VAL A 220 6.80 23.51 0.81
CA VAL A 220 7.08 24.91 1.13
C VAL A 220 8.05 25.51 0.11
N SER A 221 8.09 26.83 -0.01
CA SER A 221 9.02 27.50 -0.94
C SER A 221 10.47 27.03 -0.74
N MET A 222 11.24 26.88 -1.82
CA MET A 222 12.61 26.33 -1.74
C MET A 222 13.53 27.04 -0.73
N PRO A 223 13.53 28.39 -0.64
CA PRO A 223 14.36 29.08 0.36
C PRO A 223 13.94 28.78 1.80
N GLU A 224 12.64 28.70 2.06
CA GLU A 224 12.12 28.37 3.39
C GLU A 224 12.34 26.89 3.73
N PHE A 225 12.20 26.01 2.74
CA PHE A 225 12.49 24.58 2.89
C PHE A 225 13.94 24.35 3.31
N GLU A 226 14.89 25.06 2.70
CA GLU A 226 16.32 24.97 3.04
C GLU A 226 16.58 25.31 4.52
N ILE A 227 15.96 26.37 5.04
CA ILE A 227 16.05 26.78 6.44
C ILE A 227 15.46 25.68 7.35
N LEU A 228 14.24 25.23 7.04
CA LEU A 228 13.54 24.21 7.82
C LEU A 228 14.31 22.88 7.85
N LEU A 229 14.84 22.45 6.71
CA LEU A 229 15.64 21.24 6.58
C LEU A 229 16.91 21.31 7.43
N GLN A 230 17.58 22.46 7.44
CA GLN A 230 18.77 22.67 8.26
C GLN A 230 18.45 22.55 9.75
N GLU A 231 17.32 23.12 10.21
CA GLU A 231 16.93 23.12 11.63
C GLU A 231 16.38 21.78 12.11
N LYS A 232 15.45 21.17 11.37
CA LYS A 232 14.61 20.06 11.84
C LYS A 232 14.72 18.77 11.02
N GLY A 233 15.46 18.79 9.91
CA GLY A 233 15.59 17.61 9.06
C GLY A 233 16.24 16.41 9.78
N ASN A 234 15.90 15.21 9.33
CA ASN A 234 16.30 13.94 9.92
C ASN A 234 17.58 13.38 9.22
N PRO A 235 18.75 13.40 9.88
CA PRO A 235 19.99 12.89 9.28
C PRO A 235 20.10 11.35 9.32
N GLU A 236 19.48 10.69 10.29
CA GLU A 236 19.55 9.23 10.42
C GLU A 236 18.79 8.54 9.28
N LEU A 237 17.60 9.05 8.96
CA LEU A 237 16.80 8.55 7.85
C LEU A 237 17.49 8.81 6.51
N TYR A 238 18.14 9.97 6.34
CA TYR A 238 18.97 10.25 5.17
C TYR A 238 20.05 9.18 4.99
N ALA A 239 20.86 8.94 6.03
CA ALA A 239 21.97 7.98 5.98
C ALA A 239 21.48 6.55 5.67
N LYS A 240 20.32 6.16 6.22
CA LYS A 240 19.70 4.85 5.97
C LYS A 240 19.24 4.68 4.52
N GLN A 241 18.69 5.71 3.90
CA GLN A 241 18.12 5.63 2.55
C GLN A 241 19.16 5.86 1.43
N LEU A 242 20.26 6.56 1.74
CA LEU A 242 21.24 6.99 0.74
C LEU A 242 21.76 5.86 -0.17
N PRO A 243 22.17 4.68 0.35
CA PRO A 243 22.73 3.62 -0.49
C PRO A 243 21.78 3.12 -1.59
N GLU A 244 20.48 3.12 -1.32
CA GLU A 244 19.46 2.61 -2.24
C GLU A 244 19.05 3.65 -3.30
N CYS A 245 19.09 4.94 -2.96
CA CYS A 245 18.48 6.00 -3.77
C CYS A 245 19.49 6.86 -4.55
N GLN A 246 20.75 6.93 -4.12
CA GLN A 246 21.72 7.93 -4.61
C GLN A 246 21.91 7.89 -6.13
N GLN A 247 22.07 6.70 -6.72
CA GLN A 247 22.32 6.56 -8.15
C GLN A 247 21.15 7.10 -8.99
N ALA A 248 19.93 6.73 -8.62
CA ALA A 248 18.73 7.12 -9.35
C ALA A 248 18.41 8.62 -9.18
N LEU A 249 18.61 9.17 -7.97
CA LEU A 249 18.44 10.62 -7.73
C LEU A 249 19.47 11.46 -8.48
N ASN A 250 20.73 10.99 -8.58
CA ASN A 250 21.75 11.65 -9.39
C ASN A 250 21.42 11.63 -10.90
N ALA A 251 20.71 10.61 -11.38
CA ALA A 251 20.32 10.46 -12.78
C ALA A 251 18.99 11.14 -13.14
N SER A 252 18.24 11.63 -12.15
CA SER A 252 16.95 12.28 -12.39
C SER A 252 17.11 13.56 -13.18
N GLU A 253 16.32 13.76 -14.23
CA GLU A 253 16.27 14.99 -15.05
C GLU A 253 15.16 15.96 -14.65
N GLU A 254 14.33 15.58 -13.67
CA GLU A 254 13.22 16.40 -13.20
C GLU A 254 13.72 17.58 -12.35
N PRO A 255 13.46 18.85 -12.73
CA PRO A 255 14.03 20.01 -12.04
C PRO A 255 13.68 20.09 -10.57
N VAL A 256 12.42 19.83 -10.20
CA VAL A 256 11.99 19.84 -8.80
C VAL A 256 12.75 18.79 -7.98
N ILE A 257 12.97 17.59 -8.55
CA ILE A 257 13.73 16.53 -7.90
C ILE A 257 15.20 16.92 -7.80
N LYS A 258 15.80 17.50 -8.85
CA LYS A 258 17.20 17.98 -8.81
C LYS A 258 17.39 19.03 -7.71
N SER A 259 16.46 19.98 -7.58
CA SER A 259 16.50 21.02 -6.57
C SER A 259 16.40 20.44 -5.16
N LEU A 260 15.37 19.62 -4.89
CA LEU A 260 15.19 18.97 -3.59
C LEU A 260 16.37 18.08 -3.26
N TRP A 261 16.80 17.19 -4.17
CA TRP A 261 17.96 16.33 -4.00
C TRP A 261 19.23 17.13 -3.69
N GLY A 262 19.44 18.26 -4.37
CA GLY A 262 20.55 19.16 -4.10
C GLY A 262 20.58 19.63 -2.64
N LEU A 263 19.43 20.03 -2.10
CA LEU A 263 19.28 20.43 -0.70
C LEU A 263 19.47 19.26 0.27
N LEU A 264 18.78 18.13 0.04
CA LEU A 264 18.90 16.94 0.89
C LEU A 264 20.36 16.46 0.98
N ARG A 265 21.08 16.48 -0.15
CA ARG A 265 22.51 16.12 -0.21
C ARG A 265 23.41 17.15 0.47
N LYS A 266 23.14 18.44 0.30
CA LYS A 266 23.90 19.53 0.92
C LYS A 266 23.85 19.45 2.45
N TYR A 267 22.67 19.21 3.00
CA TYR A 267 22.43 19.18 4.44
C TYR A 267 22.48 17.79 5.06
N GLN A 268 22.56 16.73 4.24
CA GLN A 268 22.56 15.32 4.66
C GLN A 268 21.37 14.97 5.57
N LYS A 269 20.20 15.53 5.25
CA LYS A 269 18.97 15.41 6.02
C LYS A 269 17.80 15.17 5.08
N VAL A 270 16.74 14.57 5.59
CA VAL A 270 15.44 14.43 4.92
C VAL A 270 14.32 15.09 5.73
N TRP A 271 13.20 15.40 5.08
CA TRP A 271 12.03 16.01 5.71
C TRP A 271 10.89 15.01 5.86
N VAL A 272 10.26 15.00 7.03
CA VAL A 272 9.07 14.20 7.31
C VAL A 272 7.85 15.12 7.31
N GLN A 273 6.79 14.70 6.63
CA GLN A 273 5.56 15.45 6.37
C GLN A 273 4.81 15.86 7.65
N GLU A 274 5.01 15.17 8.77
CA GLU A 274 4.38 15.54 10.04
C GLU A 274 4.82 16.92 10.55
N HIS A 275 5.95 17.46 10.07
CA HIS A 275 6.36 18.83 10.36
C HIS A 275 5.44 19.89 9.75
N ASP A 276 4.63 19.53 8.75
CA ASP A 276 3.70 20.44 8.07
C ASP A 276 2.40 20.64 8.88
N LEU A 277 2.14 19.78 9.87
CA LEU A 277 0.95 19.84 10.71
C LEU A 277 0.97 21.03 11.66
N GLY A 278 0.00 21.94 11.53
CA GLY A 278 -0.11 23.12 12.38
C GLY A 278 1.05 24.09 12.20
N ALA A 279 1.76 23.98 11.08
CA ALA A 279 2.89 24.84 10.76
C ALA A 279 2.45 26.28 10.44
N GLY A 280 3.35 27.23 10.70
CA GLY A 280 3.10 28.65 10.43
C GLY A 280 3.14 29.01 8.94
N TYR A 281 3.76 28.16 8.11
CA TYR A 281 4.00 28.37 6.68
C TYR A 281 2.95 27.69 5.79
N GLU A 282 3.03 27.95 4.49
CA GLU A 282 2.17 27.38 3.45
C GLU A 282 2.95 26.42 2.56
N LEU A 283 2.30 25.35 2.11
CA LEU A 283 2.82 24.47 1.08
C LEU A 283 2.28 24.96 -0.27
N GLU A 284 3.17 25.07 -1.26
CA GLU A 284 2.85 25.48 -2.63
C GLU A 284 3.19 24.36 -3.63
N LEU A 285 2.60 24.44 -4.81
CA LEU A 285 2.88 23.48 -5.89
C LEU A 285 4.23 23.78 -6.54
N GLN A 286 5.19 22.87 -6.36
CA GLN A 286 6.46 22.86 -7.09
C GLN A 286 6.29 22.05 -8.39
N PRO A 287 6.23 22.67 -9.58
CA PRO A 287 5.87 21.99 -10.81
C PRO A 287 6.96 21.00 -11.28
N THR A 288 6.53 19.86 -11.83
CA THR A 288 7.41 18.95 -12.58
C THR A 288 7.48 19.39 -14.05
N ARG A 289 8.46 18.88 -14.83
CA ARG A 289 8.45 19.08 -16.29
C ARG A 289 7.36 18.24 -16.99
N LEU A 290 6.73 17.32 -16.28
CA LEU A 290 5.76 16.35 -16.80
C LEU A 290 4.37 16.99 -16.99
N THR A 291 4.25 17.93 -17.92
CA THR A 291 2.95 18.41 -18.43
C THR A 291 2.46 17.64 -19.66
N LEU A 292 3.12 16.52 -20.03
CA LEU A 292 2.70 15.69 -21.17
C LEU A 292 2.82 14.18 -20.86
N PRO A 293 1.88 13.36 -21.36
CA PRO A 293 1.81 11.93 -21.04
C PRO A 293 3.00 11.19 -21.64
N ARG A 294 3.85 10.58 -20.79
CA ARG A 294 4.87 9.62 -21.23
C ARG A 294 4.37 8.20 -21.00
N SER A 295 3.98 7.59 -22.11
CA SER A 295 3.94 6.14 -22.31
C SER A 295 5.35 5.56 -22.23
N ILE A 296 5.90 5.38 -21.04
CA ILE A 296 7.00 4.47 -20.72
C ILE A 296 6.97 4.37 -19.20
N TRP A 297 6.51 3.24 -18.65
CA TRP A 297 6.97 2.59 -17.41
C TRP A 297 6.18 1.29 -17.27
N ASN A 298 6.64 0.23 -17.96
CA ASN A 298 6.27 -1.14 -17.60
C ASN A 298 7.29 -1.64 -16.57
N PHE A 299 6.88 -1.75 -15.32
CA PHE A 299 7.51 -2.56 -14.27
C PHE A 299 6.43 -3.19 -13.41
#